data_AF-A0A948UW06-F1
#
_entry.id   AF-A0A948UW06-F1
#
_cell.length_a   1.000
_cell.length_b   1.000
_cell.length_c   1.000
_cell.angle_alpha   90.00
_cell.angle_beta   90.00
_cell.angle_gamma   90.00
#
_symmetry.space_group_name_H-M   'P 1'
#
loop_
_entity.id
_entity.type
_entity.pdbx_description
1 polymer ?
#
loop_
_entity_poly.entity_id
_entity_poly.type
_entity_poly.pdbx_seq_one_letter_code
_entity_poly.pdbx_strand_id
1 'polypeptide(L)'
;MKSFSIYGNCQAKALMQTLLKNEVFANTYNYKDLKPIQTILEEEVHLAEAIFKEADLLLHQIVSNSYHIPSLRTASLKAYRKINSLSIAFPYTYFNAYFPELDTYHGTKSILSLVHDYNIMLGYVKGLSQQQISDLIQDQNFYSQPITLTIRNESIDSLSWRENLLETKISNYILHNYTKIKLFNIFNHPKGIIFDHIANQVFTLLKMPTIEESLLSETYLDSKSIIAPIYPSTHKNLNLQFKEEFTTYLTMNGYLQQDEVIFEFFKTYSQFNKDAMLQEIKIKKPFIIDLFKELDV
;
A
#
# COMPACT_ATOMS: atom_id res chain seq x y z
N MET A 1 -6.70 7.89 31.88
CA MET A 1 -6.08 7.86 30.53
C MET A 1 -7.00 8.54 29.55
N LYS A 2 -6.45 9.27 28.58
CA LYS A 2 -7.20 9.86 27.45
C LYS A 2 -7.60 8.76 26.46
N SER A 3 -8.68 8.92 25.71
CA SER A 3 -9.04 7.98 24.64
C SER A 3 -8.36 8.35 23.33
N PHE A 4 -7.91 7.37 22.55
CA PHE A 4 -7.52 7.60 21.16
C PHE A 4 -8.07 6.53 20.22
N SER A 5 -8.28 6.91 18.96
CA SER A 5 -8.59 5.96 17.90
C SER A 5 -7.90 6.36 16.59
N ILE A 6 -7.81 5.41 15.66
CA ILE A 6 -7.21 5.63 14.34
C ILE A 6 -8.21 5.22 13.27
N TYR A 7 -8.61 6.18 12.46
CA TYR A 7 -9.56 6.00 11.37
C TYR A 7 -8.87 5.96 10.02
N GLY A 8 -8.95 4.85 9.32
CA GLY A 8 -8.35 4.68 8.01
C GLY A 8 -8.53 3.27 7.50
N ASN A 9 -7.73 2.88 6.51
CA ASN A 9 -7.73 1.51 6.01
C ASN A 9 -6.87 0.59 6.90
N CYS A 10 -6.40 -0.52 6.33
CA CYS A 10 -5.51 -1.47 7.00
C CYS A 10 -4.30 -0.77 7.69
N GLN A 11 -3.73 0.28 7.12
CA GLN A 11 -2.56 0.99 7.66
C GLN A 11 -2.84 1.62 9.04
N ALA A 12 -4.10 1.93 9.37
CA ALA A 12 -4.48 2.46 10.68
C ALA A 12 -4.06 1.53 11.84
N LYS A 13 -4.26 0.22 11.67
CA LYS A 13 -3.87 -0.78 12.68
C LYS A 13 -2.36 -0.88 12.85
N ALA A 14 -1.59 -0.73 11.77
CA ALA A 14 -0.13 -0.79 11.81
C ALA A 14 0.45 0.44 12.50
N LEU A 15 -0.11 1.62 12.24
CA LEU A 15 0.23 2.84 12.97
C LEU A 15 -0.12 2.73 14.45
N MET A 16 -1.30 2.19 14.79
CA MET A 16 -1.70 1.97 16.19
C MET A 16 -0.69 1.08 16.94
N GLN A 17 -0.30 -0.05 16.34
CA GLN A 17 0.69 -0.95 16.95
C GLN A 17 2.02 -0.25 17.18
N THR A 18 2.42 0.62 16.25
CA THR A 18 3.67 1.38 16.33
C THR A 18 3.62 2.46 17.41
N LEU A 19 2.51 3.20 17.52
CA LEU A 19 2.34 4.21 18.57
C LEU A 19 2.38 3.63 19.97
N LEU A 20 1.81 2.44 20.16
CA LEU A 20 1.80 1.74 21.45
C LEU A 20 3.16 1.16 21.86
N LYS A 21 4.18 1.17 20.97
CA LYS A 21 5.57 0.87 21.35
C LYS A 21 6.19 1.96 22.23
N ASN A 22 5.65 3.18 22.20
CA ASN A 22 6.11 4.29 23.02
C ASN A 22 5.43 4.26 24.39
N GLU A 23 6.20 4.07 25.47
CA GLU A 23 5.67 3.92 26.83
C GLU A 23 4.92 5.18 27.32
N VAL A 24 5.42 6.37 26.97
CA VAL A 24 4.76 7.64 27.35
C VAL A 24 3.39 7.73 26.69
N PHE A 25 3.30 7.41 25.40
CA PHE A 25 2.04 7.37 24.68
C PHE A 25 1.09 6.31 25.24
N ALA A 26 1.57 5.08 25.44
CA ALA A 26 0.77 3.95 25.94
C ALA A 26 0.22 4.19 27.35
N ASN A 27 0.97 4.89 28.22
CA ASN A 27 0.51 5.26 29.56
C ASN A 27 -0.44 6.48 29.54
N THR A 28 -0.41 7.30 28.49
CA THR A 28 -1.26 8.50 28.36
C THR A 28 -2.62 8.16 27.73
N TYR A 29 -2.62 7.29 26.72
CA TYR A 29 -3.75 7.05 25.83
C TYR A 29 -4.23 5.60 25.87
N ASN A 30 -5.56 5.41 25.93
CA ASN A 30 -6.22 4.12 25.81
C ASN A 30 -6.85 3.98 24.42
N TYR A 31 -6.53 2.89 23.72
CA TYR A 31 -7.01 2.65 22.37
C TYR A 31 -8.49 2.26 22.37
N LYS A 32 -9.27 2.91 21.51
CA LYS A 32 -10.63 2.53 21.15
C LYS A 32 -10.60 1.90 19.76
N ASP A 33 -10.80 0.59 19.72
CA ASP A 33 -10.76 -0.18 18.48
C ASP A 33 -11.78 0.35 17.47
N LEU A 34 -11.31 0.54 16.24
CA LEU A 34 -12.12 1.03 15.15
C LEU A 34 -11.78 0.20 13.92
N LYS A 35 -12.82 -0.38 13.32
CA LYS A 35 -12.67 -1.19 12.12
C LYS A 35 -12.06 -0.35 10.98
N PRO A 36 -11.19 -0.95 10.15
CA PRO A 36 -10.76 -0.33 8.91
C PRO A 36 -11.97 0.10 8.05
N ILE A 37 -11.89 1.26 7.41
CA ILE A 37 -13.02 1.87 6.69
C ILE A 37 -13.70 0.92 5.70
N GLN A 38 -12.92 0.14 4.96
CA GLN A 38 -13.44 -0.79 3.95
C GLN A 38 -14.19 -2.00 4.54
N THR A 39 -14.21 -2.13 5.86
CA THR A 39 -14.86 -3.24 6.60
C THR A 39 -15.99 -2.77 7.51
N ILE A 40 -16.24 -1.45 7.57
CA ILE A 40 -17.39 -0.89 8.30
C ILE A 40 -18.62 -1.06 7.42
N LEU A 41 -19.62 -1.81 7.92
CA LEU A 41 -20.92 -1.94 7.26
C LEU A 41 -21.79 -0.72 7.55
N GLU A 42 -22.78 -0.45 6.70
CA GLU A 42 -23.65 0.73 6.83
C GLU A 42 -24.40 0.74 8.17
N GLU A 43 -24.86 -0.42 8.62
CA GLU A 43 -25.49 -0.61 9.92
C GLU A 43 -24.55 -0.39 11.11
N GLU A 44 -23.22 -0.42 10.91
CA GLU A 44 -22.21 -0.26 11.96
C GLU A 44 -21.66 1.18 12.05
N VAL A 45 -22.06 2.06 11.14
CA VAL A 45 -21.58 3.46 11.08
C VAL A 45 -21.75 4.19 12.41
N HIS A 46 -22.87 3.96 13.10
CA HIS A 46 -23.16 4.57 14.40
C HIS A 46 -22.13 4.21 15.48
N LEU A 47 -21.50 3.04 15.40
CA LEU A 47 -20.44 2.62 16.32
C LEU A 47 -19.15 3.43 16.07
N ALA A 48 -18.80 3.65 14.81
CA ALA A 48 -17.68 4.51 14.44
C ALA A 48 -17.92 5.96 14.88
N GLU A 49 -19.13 6.48 14.66
CA GLU A 49 -19.52 7.83 15.11
C GLU A 49 -19.43 7.99 16.64
N ALA A 50 -19.82 6.97 17.41
CA ALA A 50 -19.69 6.98 18.87
C ALA A 50 -18.21 7.12 19.30
N ILE A 51 -17.30 6.39 18.64
CA ILE A 51 -15.86 6.49 18.90
C ILE A 51 -15.34 7.91 18.57
N PHE A 52 -15.77 8.49 17.45
CA PHE A 52 -15.37 9.85 17.08
C PHE A 52 -15.81 10.90 18.12
N LYS A 53 -17.01 10.73 18.71
CA LYS A 53 -17.57 11.61 19.75
C LYS A 53 -16.84 11.50 21.09
N GLU A 54 -16.16 10.39 21.35
CA GLU A 54 -15.49 10.13 22.62
C GLU A 54 -13.97 10.33 22.58
N ALA A 55 -13.35 10.28 21.39
CA ALA A 55 -11.90 10.31 21.23
C ALA A 55 -11.28 11.67 21.63
N ASP A 56 -10.33 11.64 22.59
CA ASP A 56 -9.49 12.81 22.92
C ASP A 56 -8.41 13.05 21.85
N LEU A 57 -7.97 11.98 21.17
CA LEU A 57 -7.08 12.01 20.02
C LEU A 57 -7.65 11.13 18.90
N LEU A 58 -7.89 11.73 17.74
CA LEU A 58 -8.28 11.02 16.52
C LEU A 58 -7.19 11.15 15.47
N LEU A 59 -6.51 10.04 15.18
CA LEU A 59 -5.63 9.95 14.02
C LEU A 59 -6.46 9.49 12.82
N HIS A 60 -6.32 10.12 11.66
CA HIS A 60 -7.13 9.70 10.51
C HIS A 60 -6.48 9.85 9.14
N GLN A 61 -6.83 8.97 8.22
CA GLN A 61 -6.60 9.18 6.79
C GLN A 61 -7.66 10.11 6.21
N ILE A 62 -7.35 10.74 5.08
CA ILE A 62 -8.35 11.50 4.31
C ILE A 62 -9.19 10.53 3.48
N VAL A 63 -10.49 10.58 3.69
CA VAL A 63 -11.51 9.83 2.98
C VAL A 63 -12.26 10.78 2.06
N SER A 64 -12.26 10.45 0.76
CA SER A 64 -12.84 11.26 -0.31
C SER A 64 -14.31 11.60 -0.07
N ASN A 65 -14.74 12.78 -0.50
CA ASN A 65 -16.15 13.17 -0.55
C ASN A 65 -16.98 12.31 -1.51
N SER A 66 -16.35 11.52 -2.38
CA SER A 66 -17.03 10.54 -3.23
C SER A 66 -17.21 9.16 -2.57
N TYR A 67 -16.72 8.95 -1.34
CA TYR A 67 -16.89 7.66 -0.66
C TYR A 67 -18.38 7.33 -0.47
N HIS A 68 -18.75 6.08 -0.71
CA HIS A 68 -20.15 5.66 -0.86
C HIS A 68 -20.98 5.80 0.42
N ILE A 69 -20.36 5.77 1.61
CA ILE A 69 -21.03 6.01 2.90
C ILE A 69 -20.73 7.45 3.35
N PRO A 70 -21.69 8.40 3.29
CA PRO A 70 -21.42 9.81 3.57
C PRO A 70 -20.91 10.13 4.97
N SER A 71 -21.41 9.44 6.00
CA SER A 71 -21.00 9.65 7.40
C SER A 71 -19.53 9.29 7.67
N LEU A 72 -18.94 8.46 6.80
CA LEU A 72 -17.54 8.03 6.89
C LEU A 72 -16.57 8.96 6.15
N ARG A 73 -17.05 9.98 5.45
CA ARG A 73 -16.17 10.95 4.77
C ARG A 73 -15.43 11.82 5.78
N THR A 74 -14.20 12.24 5.48
CA THR A 74 -13.43 13.11 6.41
C THR A 74 -14.13 14.43 6.68
N ALA A 75 -14.88 14.97 5.71
CA ALA A 75 -15.70 16.16 5.91
C ALA A 75 -16.72 15.98 7.05
N SER A 76 -17.27 14.78 7.20
CA SER A 76 -18.27 14.42 8.21
C SER A 76 -17.64 14.22 9.60
N LEU A 77 -16.37 13.79 9.69
CA LEU A 77 -15.67 13.60 10.98
C LEU A 77 -15.68 14.87 11.85
N LYS A 78 -15.62 16.05 11.23
CA LYS A 78 -15.66 17.34 11.96
C LYS A 78 -16.96 17.55 12.75
N ALA A 79 -18.08 16.99 12.28
CA ALA A 79 -19.37 17.10 12.95
C ALA A 79 -19.48 16.16 14.16
N TYR A 80 -18.75 15.05 14.14
CA TYR A 80 -18.84 14.01 15.17
C TYR A 80 -17.77 14.14 16.24
N ARG A 81 -16.64 14.80 15.97
CA ARG A 81 -15.53 14.86 16.94
C ARG A 81 -15.93 15.58 18.23
N LYS A 82 -15.43 15.04 19.35
CA LYS A 82 -15.50 15.69 20.67
C LYS A 82 -14.98 17.13 20.62
N ILE A 83 -15.63 18.04 21.33
CA ILE A 83 -15.09 19.40 21.55
C ILE A 83 -13.71 19.25 22.25
N ASN A 84 -12.69 19.92 21.72
CA ASN A 84 -11.28 19.80 22.12
C ASN A 84 -10.58 18.46 21.79
N SER A 85 -11.18 17.60 20.96
CA SER A 85 -10.45 16.46 20.38
C SER A 85 -9.29 16.98 19.53
N LEU A 86 -8.10 16.41 19.74
CA LEU A 86 -6.97 16.63 18.83
C LEU A 86 -7.15 15.69 17.63
N SER A 87 -7.11 16.25 16.42
CA SER A 87 -7.21 15.50 15.18
C SER A 87 -5.91 15.67 14.41
N ILE A 88 -5.26 14.57 14.05
CA ILE A 88 -4.03 14.59 13.24
C ILE A 88 -4.26 13.70 12.03
N ALA A 89 -4.09 14.28 10.85
CA ALA A 89 -4.24 13.52 9.61
C ALA A 89 -2.90 12.84 9.26
N PHE A 90 -2.99 11.62 8.73
CA PHE A 90 -1.84 10.88 8.24
C PHE A 90 -2.04 10.33 6.82
N PRO A 91 -0.96 10.21 6.04
CA PRO A 91 -1.08 9.87 4.63
C PRO A 91 -1.55 8.42 4.44
N TYR A 92 -2.29 8.19 3.36
CA TYR A 92 -2.40 6.85 2.78
C TYR A 92 -1.08 6.51 2.10
N THR A 93 -0.31 5.64 2.73
CA THR A 93 1.05 5.31 2.28
C THR A 93 0.98 4.45 1.03
N TYR A 94 1.56 4.94 -0.07
CA TYR A 94 1.50 4.28 -1.36
C TYR A 94 2.77 4.59 -2.16
N PHE A 95 3.40 3.56 -2.71
CA PHE A 95 4.56 3.69 -3.59
C PHE A 95 4.63 2.52 -4.57
N ASN A 96 4.27 2.75 -5.84
CA ASN A 96 4.21 1.69 -6.85
C ASN A 96 5.45 1.60 -7.74
N ALA A 97 6.47 2.44 -7.52
CA ALA A 97 7.68 2.42 -8.34
C ALA A 97 8.43 1.09 -8.29
N TYR A 98 8.37 0.37 -7.16
CA TYR A 98 8.93 -0.98 -7.01
C TYR A 98 8.16 -2.04 -7.79
N PHE A 99 6.87 -1.81 -8.05
CA PHE A 99 5.94 -2.79 -8.57
C PHE A 99 5.06 -2.18 -9.66
N PRO A 100 5.66 -1.63 -10.75
CA PRO A 100 4.90 -0.99 -11.82
C PRO A 100 3.82 -1.90 -12.42
N GLU A 101 4.04 -3.21 -12.39
CA GLU A 101 3.16 -4.27 -12.86
C GLU A 101 1.96 -4.55 -11.96
N LEU A 102 2.05 -4.23 -10.66
CA LEU A 102 1.02 -4.61 -9.70
C LEU A 102 -0.08 -3.55 -9.61
N ASP A 103 -1.33 -4.02 -9.55
CA ASP A 103 -2.50 -3.22 -9.19
C ASP A 103 -3.61 -4.13 -8.62
N THR A 104 -4.68 -3.56 -8.11
CA THR A 104 -5.86 -4.32 -7.72
C THR A 104 -6.74 -4.65 -8.92
N TYR A 105 -7.26 -5.87 -9.01
CA TYR A 105 -8.35 -6.19 -9.95
C TYR A 105 -9.64 -6.42 -9.15
N HIS A 106 -10.50 -5.39 -9.11
CA HIS A 106 -11.63 -5.38 -8.18
C HIS A 106 -12.63 -6.49 -8.48
N GLY A 107 -13.13 -7.15 -7.43
CA GLY A 107 -14.08 -8.25 -7.54
C GLY A 107 -13.44 -9.62 -7.73
N THR A 108 -12.13 -9.69 -7.97
CA THR A 108 -11.40 -10.94 -8.19
C THR A 108 -10.27 -11.09 -7.19
N LYS A 109 -10.12 -12.29 -6.63
CA LYS A 109 -8.95 -12.66 -5.85
C LYS A 109 -8.01 -13.52 -6.68
N SER A 110 -6.72 -13.27 -6.55
CA SER A 110 -5.62 -14.09 -7.01
C SER A 110 -4.91 -14.75 -5.81
N ILE A 111 -3.80 -15.44 -6.10
CA ILE A 111 -2.85 -15.94 -5.10
C ILE A 111 -2.25 -14.82 -4.23
N LEU A 112 -2.26 -13.58 -4.74
CA LEU A 112 -1.86 -12.34 -4.08
C LEU A 112 -3.09 -11.53 -3.60
N SER A 113 -4.15 -12.20 -3.14
CA SER A 113 -5.40 -11.56 -2.68
C SER A 113 -6.01 -10.69 -3.79
N LEU A 114 -6.34 -9.42 -3.56
CA LEU A 114 -6.92 -8.56 -4.60
C LEU A 114 -5.87 -8.00 -5.59
N VAL A 115 -4.59 -8.33 -5.40
CA VAL A 115 -3.48 -7.81 -6.22
C VAL A 115 -3.23 -8.73 -7.40
N HIS A 116 -2.99 -8.15 -8.55
CA HIS A 116 -2.72 -8.85 -9.79
C HIS A 116 -1.49 -8.28 -10.47
N ASP A 117 -0.76 -9.15 -11.17
CA ASP A 117 0.34 -8.78 -12.05
C ASP A 117 -0.18 -8.59 -13.47
N TYR A 118 -0.11 -7.36 -13.96
CA TYR A 118 -0.67 -6.98 -15.25
C TYR A 118 0.22 -7.39 -16.43
N ASN A 119 1.52 -7.67 -16.23
CA ASN A 119 2.33 -8.29 -17.28
C ASN A 119 1.93 -9.75 -17.48
N ILE A 120 1.76 -10.49 -16.38
CA ILE A 120 1.30 -11.89 -16.43
C ILE A 120 -0.10 -11.94 -17.06
N MET A 121 -1.00 -11.02 -16.67
CA MET A 121 -2.34 -10.93 -17.25
C MET A 121 -2.30 -10.67 -18.76
N LEU A 122 -1.49 -9.71 -19.23
CA LEU A 122 -1.37 -9.42 -20.65
C LEU A 122 -0.74 -10.59 -21.42
N GLY A 123 0.30 -11.21 -20.88
CA GLY A 123 0.93 -12.40 -21.47
C GLY A 123 -0.06 -13.55 -21.62
N TYR A 124 -0.90 -13.80 -20.61
CA TYR A 124 -1.99 -14.77 -20.69
C TYR A 124 -3.02 -14.42 -21.78
N VAL A 125 -3.44 -13.16 -21.86
CA VAL A 125 -4.37 -12.68 -22.89
C VAL A 125 -3.80 -12.95 -24.29
N LYS A 126 -2.52 -12.62 -24.50
CA LYS A 126 -1.77 -12.82 -25.75
C LYS A 126 -1.42 -14.28 -26.06
N GLY A 127 -1.63 -15.20 -25.11
CA GLY A 127 -1.38 -16.63 -25.32
C GLY A 127 0.08 -17.04 -25.17
N LEU A 128 0.87 -16.27 -24.42
CA LEU A 128 2.23 -16.67 -24.06
C LEU A 128 2.20 -17.85 -23.10
N SER A 129 3.22 -18.70 -23.21
CA SER A 129 3.47 -19.76 -22.24
C SER A 129 3.96 -19.19 -20.91
N GLN A 130 3.79 -19.97 -19.83
CA GLN A 130 4.28 -19.59 -18.49
C GLN A 130 5.79 -19.35 -18.49
N GLN A 131 6.56 -20.16 -19.24
CA GLN A 131 8.00 -19.99 -19.37
C GLN A 131 8.36 -18.67 -20.06
N GLN A 132 7.70 -18.34 -21.18
CA GLN A 132 7.94 -17.07 -21.86
C GLN A 132 7.68 -15.86 -20.95
N ILE A 133 6.64 -15.91 -20.12
CA ILE A 133 6.37 -14.85 -19.15
C ILE A 133 7.44 -14.83 -18.06
N SER A 134 7.84 -16.00 -17.54
CA SER A 134 8.90 -16.12 -16.54
C SER A 134 10.22 -15.50 -17.03
N ASP A 135 10.59 -15.81 -18.27
CA ASP A 135 11.78 -15.26 -18.93
C ASP A 135 11.68 -13.74 -19.12
N LEU A 136 10.52 -13.24 -19.56
CA LEU A 136 10.28 -11.80 -19.75
C LEU A 136 10.44 -11.02 -18.44
N ILE A 137 9.81 -11.48 -17.36
CA ILE A 137 9.80 -10.74 -16.10
C ILE A 137 11.15 -10.81 -15.36
N GLN A 138 12.00 -11.78 -15.69
CA GLN A 138 13.37 -11.90 -15.17
C GLN A 138 14.39 -11.14 -16.02
N ASP A 139 14.03 -10.64 -17.21
CA ASP A 139 14.93 -9.81 -18.01
C ASP A 139 15.18 -8.46 -17.33
N GLN A 140 16.47 -8.15 -17.13
CA GLN A 140 16.94 -6.87 -16.59
C GLN A 140 16.66 -5.68 -17.51
N ASN A 141 16.25 -5.91 -18.75
CA ASN A 141 15.89 -4.88 -19.71
C ASN A 141 14.39 -4.88 -20.05
N PHE A 142 13.58 -5.69 -19.36
CA PHE A 142 12.13 -5.76 -19.59
C PHE A 142 11.47 -4.38 -19.48
N TYR A 143 11.69 -3.66 -18.37
CA TYR A 143 11.35 -2.24 -18.30
C TYR A 143 12.51 -1.36 -18.75
N SER A 144 12.18 -0.32 -19.52
CA SER A 144 13.12 0.74 -19.84
C SER A 144 13.27 1.74 -18.69
N GLN A 145 14.47 2.31 -18.53
CA GLN A 145 14.72 3.30 -17.49
C GLN A 145 13.77 4.50 -17.55
N PRO A 146 13.45 5.10 -18.71
CA PRO A 146 12.51 6.22 -18.78
C PRO A 146 11.14 5.89 -18.18
N ILE A 147 10.55 4.74 -18.51
CA ILE A 147 9.25 4.32 -17.95
C ILE A 147 9.34 4.15 -16.44
N THR A 148 10.37 3.45 -15.95
CA THR A 148 10.57 3.24 -14.51
C THR A 148 10.70 4.56 -13.75
N LEU A 149 11.45 5.53 -14.29
CA LEU A 149 11.64 6.84 -13.65
C LEU A 149 10.37 7.70 -13.68
N THR A 150 9.58 7.63 -14.75
CA THR A 150 8.28 8.30 -14.85
C THR A 150 7.32 7.78 -13.78
N ILE A 151 7.15 6.46 -13.67
CA ILE A 151 6.28 5.85 -12.65
C ILE A 151 6.73 6.24 -11.24
N ARG A 152 8.05 6.25 -10.99
CA ARG A 152 8.61 6.71 -9.72
C ARG A 152 8.24 8.15 -9.41
N ASN A 153 8.38 9.06 -10.36
CA ASN A 153 8.06 10.47 -10.17
C ASN A 153 6.56 10.65 -9.93
N GLU A 154 5.70 10.05 -10.76
CA GLU A 154 4.25 10.08 -10.61
C GLU A 154 3.81 9.56 -9.23
N SER A 155 4.42 8.47 -8.75
CA SER A 155 4.12 7.92 -7.43
C SER A 155 4.44 8.88 -6.30
N ILE A 156 5.61 9.54 -6.36
CA ILE A 156 6.06 10.50 -5.34
C ILE A 156 5.23 11.78 -5.42
N ASP A 157 4.99 12.30 -6.62
CA ASP A 157 4.22 13.52 -6.85
C ASP A 157 2.77 13.36 -6.40
N SER A 158 2.14 12.23 -6.71
CA SER A 158 0.79 11.90 -6.23
C SER A 158 0.72 11.80 -4.70
N LEU A 159 1.73 11.21 -4.06
CA LEU A 159 1.78 11.16 -2.60
C LEU A 159 2.03 12.54 -1.99
N SER A 160 3.00 13.29 -2.50
CA SER A 160 3.34 14.66 -2.10
C SER A 160 2.13 15.60 -2.21
N TRP A 161 1.38 15.51 -3.31
CA TRP A 161 0.16 16.28 -3.50
C TRP A 161 -0.92 15.94 -2.47
N ARG A 162 -1.15 14.65 -2.20
CA ARG A 162 -2.13 14.19 -1.19
C ARG A 162 -1.75 14.60 0.23
N GLU A 163 -0.45 14.65 0.54
CA GLU A 163 0.03 15.00 1.87
C GLU A 163 0.21 16.52 2.10
N ASN A 164 0.04 17.35 1.08
CA ASN A 164 0.35 18.78 1.14
C ASN A 164 -0.30 19.49 2.35
N LEU A 165 -1.55 19.12 2.64
CA LEU A 165 -2.36 19.69 3.74
C LEU A 165 -2.33 18.85 5.03
N LEU A 166 -1.53 17.79 5.10
CA LEU A 166 -1.46 16.91 6.27
C LEU A 166 -0.35 17.37 7.22
N GLU A 167 -0.55 17.12 8.51
CA GLU A 167 0.45 17.39 9.55
C GLU A 167 1.59 16.37 9.54
N THR A 168 1.35 15.17 8.98
CA THR A 168 2.37 14.13 8.81
C THR A 168 2.60 13.83 7.33
N LYS A 169 3.87 13.68 6.95
CA LYS A 169 4.33 13.59 5.56
C LYS A 169 5.40 12.53 5.41
N ILE A 170 5.38 11.79 4.30
CA ILE A 170 6.32 10.68 4.05
C ILE A 170 6.92 10.70 2.65
N SER A 171 6.43 11.54 1.72
CA SER A 171 6.93 11.53 0.33
C SER A 171 8.44 11.79 0.26
N ASN A 172 8.92 12.79 1.00
CA ASN A 172 10.35 13.09 1.13
C ASN A 172 11.10 11.93 1.77
N TYR A 173 10.57 11.34 2.85
CA TYR A 173 11.21 10.20 3.50
C TYR A 173 11.41 9.03 2.53
N ILE A 174 10.39 8.70 1.74
CA ILE A 174 10.48 7.68 0.70
C ILE A 174 11.53 8.07 -0.33
N LEU A 175 11.48 9.29 -0.87
CA LEU A 175 12.40 9.75 -1.91
C LEU A 175 13.88 9.66 -1.49
N HIS A 176 14.20 9.91 -0.22
CA HIS A 176 15.58 9.84 0.31
C HIS A 176 16.08 8.42 0.61
N ASN A 177 15.17 7.45 0.76
CA ASN A 177 15.47 6.12 1.29
C ASN A 177 15.12 4.96 0.34
N TYR A 178 14.27 5.15 -0.67
CA TYR A 178 13.78 4.05 -1.51
C TYR A 178 14.90 3.31 -2.26
N THR A 179 16.02 3.96 -2.57
CA THR A 179 17.15 3.24 -3.20
C THR A 179 17.96 2.43 -2.20
N LYS A 180 17.94 2.78 -0.91
CA LYS A 180 18.82 2.21 0.10
C LYS A 180 18.18 1.03 0.83
N ILE A 181 16.88 1.11 1.08
CA ILE A 181 16.13 0.12 1.87
C ILE A 181 14.77 -0.19 1.22
N LYS A 182 14.33 -1.45 1.34
CA LYS A 182 13.02 -1.87 0.83
C LYS A 182 11.91 -1.37 1.77
N LEU A 183 11.25 -0.28 1.38
CA LEU A 183 10.22 0.40 2.17
C LEU A 183 8.81 -0.22 2.05
N PHE A 184 8.57 -1.08 1.06
CA PHE A 184 7.24 -1.63 0.74
C PHE A 184 7.34 -3.11 0.37
N ASN A 185 6.37 -3.89 0.83
CA ASN A 185 6.20 -5.31 0.47
C ASN A 185 5.38 -5.49 -0.81
N ILE A 186 4.39 -4.62 -0.99
CA ILE A 186 3.67 -4.30 -2.24
C ILE A 186 3.29 -2.82 -2.20
N PHE A 187 2.78 -2.26 -3.29
CA PHE A 187 2.60 -0.81 -3.48
C PHE A 187 1.81 -0.07 -2.38
N ASN A 188 0.93 -0.74 -1.63
CA ASN A 188 0.12 -0.17 -0.55
C ASN A 188 0.40 -0.80 0.84
N HIS A 189 1.35 -1.73 0.93
CA HIS A 189 1.77 -2.36 2.18
C HIS A 189 3.19 -1.89 2.54
N PRO A 190 3.32 -0.72 3.19
CA PRO A 190 4.61 -0.24 3.68
C PRO A 190 5.17 -1.16 4.75
N LYS A 191 6.49 -1.13 4.92
CA LYS A 191 7.18 -1.77 6.04
C LYS A 191 7.04 -0.97 7.33
N GLY A 192 7.26 -1.62 8.47
CA GLY A 192 7.18 -1.01 9.81
C GLY A 192 7.98 0.28 9.97
N ILE A 193 9.14 0.41 9.33
CA ILE A 193 9.95 1.63 9.38
C ILE A 193 9.21 2.89 8.89
N ILE A 194 8.29 2.77 7.92
CA ILE A 194 7.44 3.89 7.49
C ILE A 194 6.47 4.30 8.61
N PHE A 195 5.96 3.33 9.37
CA PHE A 195 5.08 3.61 10.51
C PHE A 195 5.84 4.19 11.70
N ASP A 196 7.09 3.78 11.93
CA ASP A 196 7.96 4.43 12.92
C ASP A 196 8.14 5.92 12.56
N HIS A 197 8.40 6.21 11.29
CA HIS A 197 8.54 7.57 10.79
C HIS A 197 7.26 8.42 10.97
N ILE A 198 6.09 7.86 10.65
CA ILE A 198 4.80 8.54 10.86
C ILE A 198 4.54 8.74 12.36
N ALA A 199 4.79 7.71 13.19
CA ALA A 199 4.59 7.79 14.63
C ALA A 199 5.47 8.85 15.28
N ASN A 200 6.72 9.00 14.85
CA ASN A 200 7.63 10.04 15.33
C ASN A 200 7.14 11.46 15.02
N GLN A 201 6.50 11.67 13.87
CA GLN A 201 5.84 12.95 13.58
C GLN A 201 4.65 13.18 14.51
N VAL A 202 3.83 12.15 14.77
CA VAL A 202 2.72 12.22 15.74
C VAL A 202 3.25 12.54 17.15
N PHE A 203 4.30 11.85 17.62
CA PHE A 203 4.89 12.13 18.93
C PHE A 203 5.41 13.56 19.03
N THR A 204 6.04 14.07 17.97
CA THR A 204 6.49 15.47 17.91
C THR A 204 5.32 16.45 18.05
N LEU A 205 4.21 16.22 17.33
CA LEU A 205 2.99 17.04 17.45
C LEU A 205 2.38 16.98 18.87
N LEU A 206 2.49 15.82 19.52
CA LEU A 206 2.03 15.59 20.90
C LEU A 206 3.03 16.05 21.97
N LYS A 207 4.21 16.54 21.57
CA LYS A 207 5.33 16.90 22.46
C LYS A 207 5.77 15.74 23.35
N MET A 208 5.80 14.54 22.77
CA MET A 208 6.25 13.31 23.41
C MET A 208 7.62 12.88 22.87
N PRO A 209 8.40 12.10 23.64
CA PRO A 209 9.63 11.49 23.14
C PRO A 209 9.37 10.63 21.91
N THR A 210 10.26 10.66 20.94
CA THR A 210 10.22 9.80 19.75
C THR A 210 10.75 8.40 20.06
N ILE A 211 10.47 7.45 19.17
CA ILE A 211 11.10 6.12 19.17
C ILE A 211 12.23 6.08 18.13
N GLU A 212 13.13 5.13 18.27
CA GLU A 212 14.12 4.83 17.24
C GLU A 212 13.44 4.16 16.04
N GLU A 213 13.67 4.68 14.82
CA GLU A 213 13.23 4.02 13.60
C GLU A 213 14.09 2.77 13.36
N SER A 214 13.46 1.61 13.14
CA SER A 214 14.19 0.34 13.00
C SER A 214 13.84 -0.38 11.70
N LEU A 215 14.87 -0.88 11.01
CA LEU A 215 14.70 -1.79 9.86
C LEU A 215 14.08 -3.14 10.26
N LEU A 216 14.16 -3.48 11.55
CA LEU A 216 13.54 -4.65 12.15
C LEU A 216 12.15 -4.33 12.72
N SER A 217 11.67 -3.10 12.56
CA SER A 217 10.32 -2.75 12.96
C SER A 217 9.35 -3.53 12.08
N GLU A 218 8.65 -4.47 12.70
CA GLU A 218 7.61 -5.25 12.06
C GLU A 218 6.24 -4.73 12.49
N THR A 219 5.32 -4.74 11.53
CA THR A 219 3.89 -4.60 11.75
C THR A 219 3.17 -5.83 11.24
N TYR A 220 1.86 -5.88 11.45
CA TYR A 220 1.08 -6.95 10.84
C TYR A 220 1.07 -6.89 9.29
N LEU A 221 1.40 -5.74 8.69
CA LEU A 221 1.59 -5.56 7.25
C LEU A 221 2.97 -6.04 6.76
N ASP A 222 3.85 -6.44 7.68
CA ASP A 222 5.11 -7.14 7.39
C ASP A 222 4.93 -8.65 7.57
N SER A 223 4.38 -9.06 8.72
CA SER A 223 4.35 -10.46 9.14
C SER A 223 3.20 -11.31 8.57
N LYS A 224 2.10 -10.69 8.11
CA LYS A 224 0.92 -11.40 7.59
C LYS A 224 0.50 -10.91 6.21
N SER A 225 1.44 -10.34 5.49
CA SER A 225 1.21 -9.60 4.26
C SER A 225 1.80 -10.32 3.06
N ILE A 226 1.24 -10.01 1.90
CA ILE A 226 1.83 -10.42 0.64
C ILE A 226 3.12 -9.65 0.41
N ILE A 227 4.17 -10.35 -0.01
CA ILE A 227 5.44 -9.78 -0.44
C ILE A 227 5.66 -10.20 -1.89
N ALA A 228 5.76 -9.21 -2.78
CA ALA A 228 6.20 -9.43 -4.15
C ALA A 228 7.71 -9.13 -4.29
N PRO A 229 8.44 -9.89 -5.10
CA PRO A 229 9.77 -9.50 -5.53
C PRO A 229 9.67 -8.29 -6.46
N ILE A 230 10.70 -7.44 -6.42
CA ILE A 230 10.85 -6.35 -7.40
C ILE A 230 11.44 -6.96 -8.66
N TYR A 231 10.88 -6.68 -9.82
CA TYR A 231 11.43 -7.18 -11.08
C TYR A 231 12.90 -6.74 -11.27
N PRO A 232 13.80 -7.58 -11.82
CA PRO A 232 15.20 -7.23 -12.05
C PRO A 232 15.40 -5.94 -12.84
N SER A 233 14.57 -5.70 -13.87
CA SER A 233 14.60 -4.45 -14.64
C SER A 233 14.27 -3.21 -13.81
N THR A 234 13.24 -3.27 -12.97
CA THR A 234 12.89 -2.20 -12.02
C THR A 234 14.00 -1.97 -10.99
N HIS A 235 14.56 -3.05 -10.43
CA HIS A 235 15.65 -2.99 -9.46
C HIS A 235 16.89 -2.27 -10.04
N LYS A 236 17.30 -2.67 -11.24
CA LYS A 236 18.39 -2.04 -12.01
C LYS A 236 18.08 -0.57 -12.32
N ASN A 237 16.92 -0.27 -12.89
CA ASN A 237 16.59 1.07 -13.37
C ASN A 237 16.43 2.11 -12.26
N LEU A 238 15.97 1.68 -11.08
CA LEU A 238 15.89 2.53 -9.88
C LEU A 238 17.22 2.60 -9.11
N ASN A 239 18.23 1.83 -9.52
CA ASN A 239 19.51 1.72 -8.83
C ASN A 239 19.34 1.33 -7.33
N LEU A 240 18.54 0.29 -7.08
CA LEU A 240 18.28 -0.20 -5.73
C LEU A 240 19.52 -0.91 -5.18
N GLN A 241 19.87 -0.59 -3.93
CA GLN A 241 21.11 -1.01 -3.27
C GLN A 241 20.90 -2.18 -2.31
N PHE A 242 19.65 -2.46 -1.93
CA PHE A 242 19.30 -3.58 -1.07
C PHE A 242 19.24 -4.89 -1.88
N LYS A 243 19.55 -6.00 -1.21
CA LYS A 243 19.40 -7.35 -1.77
C LYS A 243 17.93 -7.65 -2.01
N GLU A 244 17.62 -8.24 -3.16
CA GLU A 244 16.28 -8.68 -3.54
C GLU A 244 16.33 -10.17 -3.92
N GLU A 245 15.31 -10.93 -3.51
CA GLU A 245 15.11 -12.32 -3.92
C GLU A 245 14.10 -12.33 -5.07
N PHE A 246 14.60 -12.31 -6.31
CA PHE A 246 13.81 -11.97 -7.51
C PHE A 246 12.69 -12.95 -7.88
N THR A 247 12.67 -14.14 -7.30
CA THR A 247 11.76 -15.22 -7.71
C THR A 247 10.84 -15.70 -6.60
N THR A 248 10.97 -15.19 -5.37
CA THR A 248 10.21 -15.70 -4.23
C THR A 248 9.14 -14.71 -3.79
N TYR A 249 7.90 -15.18 -3.73
CA TYR A 249 6.74 -14.42 -3.26
C TYR A 249 6.31 -14.94 -1.90
N LEU A 250 5.93 -14.05 -0.99
CA LEU A 250 5.07 -14.43 0.14
C LEU A 250 3.62 -14.18 -0.29
N THR A 251 2.84 -15.25 -0.39
CA THR A 251 1.45 -15.22 -0.89
C THR A 251 0.46 -15.52 0.22
N MET A 252 -0.85 -15.54 -0.12
CA MET A 252 -1.89 -16.01 0.81
C MET A 252 -1.71 -17.46 1.26
N ASN A 253 -0.96 -18.27 0.48
CA ASN A 253 -0.71 -19.68 0.75
C ASN A 253 0.72 -19.94 1.29
N GLY A 254 1.44 -18.89 1.70
CA GLY A 254 2.84 -18.97 2.12
C GLY A 254 3.81 -18.66 0.99
N TYR A 255 5.06 -19.08 1.17
CA TYR A 255 6.13 -18.81 0.20
C TYR A 255 5.96 -19.67 -1.05
N LEU A 256 5.97 -19.03 -2.21
CA LEU A 256 5.91 -19.68 -3.53
C LEU A 256 7.01 -19.13 -4.45
N GLN A 257 7.51 -19.97 -5.35
CA GLN A 257 8.39 -19.54 -6.43
C GLN A 257 7.59 -18.88 -7.56
N GLN A 258 8.27 -18.06 -8.36
CA GLN A 258 7.69 -17.29 -9.45
C GLN A 258 6.86 -18.15 -10.40
N ASP A 259 7.37 -19.31 -10.82
CA ASP A 259 6.66 -20.18 -11.77
C ASP A 259 5.35 -20.72 -11.18
N GLU A 260 5.32 -21.01 -9.87
CA GLU A 260 4.10 -21.42 -9.16
C GLU A 260 3.09 -20.27 -9.09
N VAL A 261 3.57 -19.04 -8.90
CA VAL A 261 2.72 -17.84 -8.89
C VAL A 261 2.15 -17.58 -10.29
N ILE A 262 2.95 -17.67 -11.35
CA ILE A 262 2.48 -17.56 -12.74
C ILE A 262 1.43 -18.63 -13.03
N PHE A 263 1.66 -19.87 -12.59
CA PHE A 263 0.70 -20.96 -12.74
C PHE A 263 -0.65 -20.66 -12.07
N GLU A 264 -0.64 -20.21 -10.82
CA GLU A 264 -1.88 -19.85 -10.10
C GLU A 264 -2.59 -18.64 -10.74
N PHE A 265 -1.83 -17.68 -11.29
CA PHE A 265 -2.41 -16.59 -12.08
C PHE A 265 -3.09 -17.12 -13.35
N PHE A 266 -2.48 -18.04 -14.09
CA PHE A 266 -3.08 -18.64 -15.29
C PHE A 266 -4.40 -19.35 -14.97
N LYS A 267 -4.42 -20.14 -13.89
CA LYS A 267 -5.63 -20.80 -13.39
C LYS A 267 -6.71 -19.80 -13.00
N THR A 268 -6.32 -18.66 -12.43
CA THR A 268 -7.24 -17.56 -12.14
C THR A 268 -7.79 -16.98 -13.44
N TYR A 269 -6.91 -16.56 -14.36
CA TYR A 269 -7.26 -15.88 -15.60
C TYR A 269 -8.04 -16.74 -16.60
N SER A 270 -7.93 -18.07 -16.54
CA SER A 270 -8.72 -18.99 -17.37
C SER A 270 -10.21 -18.95 -17.09
N GLN A 271 -10.62 -18.33 -15.99
CA GLN A 271 -12.03 -18.17 -15.60
C GLN A 271 -12.65 -16.88 -16.14
N PHE A 272 -11.87 -16.01 -16.79
CA PHE A 272 -12.29 -14.67 -17.20
C PHE A 272 -12.29 -14.47 -18.71
N ASN A 273 -13.13 -13.55 -19.17
CA ASN A 273 -13.16 -13.12 -20.56
C ASN A 273 -11.90 -12.31 -20.90
N LYS A 274 -11.18 -12.72 -21.95
CA LYS A 274 -9.92 -12.08 -22.38
C LYS A 274 -10.10 -10.63 -22.82
N ASP A 275 -11.20 -10.28 -23.48
CA ASP A 275 -11.45 -8.90 -23.91
C ASP A 275 -11.68 -7.98 -22.71
N ALA A 276 -12.43 -8.43 -21.70
CA ALA A 276 -12.63 -7.70 -20.46
C ALA A 276 -11.31 -7.46 -19.71
N MET A 277 -10.45 -8.48 -19.62
CA MET A 277 -9.10 -8.33 -19.05
C MET A 277 -8.27 -7.33 -19.85
N LEU A 278 -8.30 -7.39 -21.19
CA LEU A 278 -7.58 -6.46 -22.03
C LEU A 278 -8.04 -5.00 -21.83
N GLN A 279 -9.34 -4.77 -21.64
CA GLN A 279 -9.86 -3.43 -21.33
C GLN A 279 -9.39 -2.94 -19.95
N GLU A 280 -9.40 -3.80 -18.94
CA GLU A 280 -8.87 -3.46 -17.61
C GLU A 280 -7.39 -3.05 -17.70
N ILE A 281 -6.57 -3.80 -18.44
CA ILE A 281 -5.15 -3.49 -18.63
C ILE A 281 -4.98 -2.12 -19.32
N LYS A 282 -5.75 -1.84 -20.38
CA LYS A 282 -5.71 -0.55 -21.08
C LYS A 282 -6.05 0.64 -20.17
N ILE A 283 -7.00 0.45 -19.24
CA ILE A 283 -7.44 1.50 -18.33
C ILE A 283 -6.38 1.73 -17.23
N LYS A 284 -5.89 0.66 -16.61
CA LYS A 284 -5.04 0.78 -15.41
C LYS A 284 -3.56 0.87 -15.69
N LYS A 285 -3.08 0.17 -16.73
CA LYS A 285 -1.66 0.01 -17.04
C LYS A 285 -1.42 0.13 -18.57
N PRO A 286 -1.81 1.23 -19.21
CA PRO A 286 -1.67 1.39 -20.67
C PRO A 286 -0.22 1.19 -21.14
N PHE A 287 0.78 1.59 -20.35
CA PHE A 287 2.19 1.42 -20.70
C PHE A 287 2.61 -0.05 -20.89
N ILE A 288 1.94 -1.00 -20.23
CA ILE A 288 2.23 -2.44 -20.40
C ILE A 288 1.81 -2.91 -21.80
N ILE A 289 0.74 -2.35 -22.35
CA ILE A 289 0.31 -2.64 -23.72
C ILE A 289 1.37 -2.18 -24.72
N ASP A 290 1.92 -0.99 -24.52
CA ASP A 290 2.94 -0.43 -25.40
C ASP A 290 4.26 -1.19 -25.26
N LEU A 291 4.63 -1.56 -24.04
CA LEU A 291 5.80 -2.42 -23.79
C LEU A 291 5.74 -3.73 -24.57
N PHE A 292 4.62 -4.46 -24.53
CA PHE A 292 4.52 -5.74 -25.24
C PHE A 292 4.57 -5.56 -26.76
N LYS A 293 4.07 -4.44 -27.30
CA LYS A 293 4.22 -4.13 -28.74
C LYS A 293 5.69 -3.91 -29.10
N GLU A 294 6.46 -3.22 -28.26
CA GLU A 294 7.88 -2.96 -28.51
C GLU A 294 8.74 -4.22 -28.46
N LEU A 295 8.31 -5.23 -27.69
CA LEU A 295 9.00 -6.51 -27.56
C LEU A 295 8.67 -7.49 -28.70
N ASP A 296 7.78 -7.13 -29.64
CA ASP A 296 7.24 -8.03 -30.67
C ASP A 296 6.57 -9.29 -30.10
N VAL A 297 5.88 -9.15 -28.95
CA VAL A 297 5.18 -10.23 -28.22
C VAL A 297 3.68 -9.96 -28.10
#